data_AF-A0A9E1V2Q6-F1
#
_entry.id   AF-A0A9E1V2Q6-F1
#
_cell.length_a   1.000
_cell.length_b   1.000
_cell.length_c   1.000
_cell.angle_alpha   90.00
_cell.angle_beta   90.00
_cell.angle_gamma   90.00
#
_symmetry.space_group_name_H-M   'P 1'
#
loop_
_entity.id
_entity.type
_entity.pdbx_description
1 polymer ?
#
loop_
_entity_poly.entity_id
_entity_poly.type
_entity_poly.pdbx_seq_one_letter_code
_entity_poly.pdbx_strand_id
1 'polypeptide(L)'
;PTGRKVEKSEMFEPFPPEVTEAFKRAVYRDLSEDEIQNRDFHPGGHGGSHPYLVHEFCDAIASGRSPVINAWEAARYMVMGVMGHKSALRDGETLACPDWGDAPEG
;
A
#
# COMPACT_ATOMS: atom_id res chain seq x y z
N PRO A 1 -20.64 10.08 21.46
CA PRO A 1 -19.31 10.12 20.81
C PRO A 1 -19.09 11.48 20.12
N THR A 2 -18.28 12.35 20.71
CA THR A 2 -17.83 13.60 20.08
C THR A 2 -16.70 13.24 19.09
N GLY A 3 -17.02 13.25 17.79
CA GLY A 3 -16.01 13.03 16.76
C GLY A 3 -15.05 14.21 16.69
N ARG A 4 -13.79 14.01 17.13
CA ARG A 4 -12.71 14.99 16.88
C ARG A 4 -12.46 15.05 15.38
N LYS A 5 -12.37 16.25 14.82
CA LYS A 5 -11.92 16.45 13.44
C LYS A 5 -10.41 16.16 13.38
N VAL A 6 -10.01 15.24 12.52
CA VAL A 6 -8.60 14.89 12.28
C VAL A 6 -8.08 15.79 11.16
N GLU A 7 -6.96 16.45 11.39
CA GLU A 7 -6.29 17.27 10.37
C GLU A 7 -5.56 16.38 9.36
N LYS A 8 -5.39 16.83 8.11
CA LYS A 8 -4.74 16.01 7.07
C LYS A 8 -3.32 15.59 7.43
N SER A 9 -2.58 16.44 8.15
CA SER A 9 -1.24 16.12 8.64
C SER A 9 -1.22 15.01 9.67
N GLU A 10 -2.34 14.75 10.36
CA GLU A 10 -2.49 13.64 11.30
C GLU A 10 -2.90 12.33 10.61
N MET A 11 -3.25 12.38 9.31
CA MET A 11 -3.65 11.19 8.55
C MET A 11 -2.47 10.38 8.03
N PHE A 12 -1.26 10.95 8.07
CA PHE A 12 -0.09 10.43 7.37
C PHE A 12 1.12 10.44 8.30
N GLU A 13 1.84 9.32 8.34
CA GLU A 13 3.14 9.27 9.00
C GLU A 13 4.22 9.83 8.06
N PRO A 14 5.06 10.78 8.50
CA PRO A 14 6.10 11.32 7.64
C PRO A 14 7.14 10.24 7.32
N PHE A 15 7.54 10.17 6.05
CA PHE A 15 8.64 9.30 5.64
C PHE A 15 10.00 9.83 6.13
N PRO A 16 11.03 8.96 6.21
CA PRO A 16 12.41 9.41 6.30
C PRO A 16 12.73 10.46 5.21
N PRO A 17 13.56 11.48 5.50
CA PRO A 17 13.86 12.54 4.53
C PRO A 17 14.41 12.02 3.21
N GLU A 18 15.26 11.00 3.24
CA GLU A 18 15.84 10.38 2.05
C GLU A 18 14.78 9.69 1.16
N VAL A 19 13.75 9.10 1.77
CA VAL A 19 12.63 8.49 1.04
C VAL A 19 11.74 9.57 0.43
N THR A 20 11.48 10.63 1.19
CA THR A 20 10.74 11.81 0.71
C THR A 20 11.42 12.43 -0.52
N GLU A 21 12.73 12.66 -0.46
CA GLU A 21 13.50 13.22 -1.57
C GLU A 21 13.57 12.26 -2.77
N ALA A 22 13.71 10.95 -2.53
CA ALA A 22 13.65 9.95 -3.59
C ALA A 22 12.30 9.97 -4.33
N PHE A 23 11.17 10.07 -3.61
CA PHE A 23 9.87 10.19 -4.25
C PHE A 23 9.68 11.51 -4.98
N LYS A 24 10.15 12.64 -4.42
CA LYS A 24 10.12 13.93 -5.12
C LYS A 24 10.85 13.86 -6.46
N ARG A 25 12.05 13.27 -6.48
CA ARG A 25 12.81 13.05 -7.72
C ARG A 25 12.11 12.11 -8.70
N ALA A 26 11.48 11.04 -8.21
CA ALA A 26 10.76 10.10 -9.07
C ALA A 26 9.51 10.73 -9.71
N VAL A 27 8.75 11.53 -8.95
CA VAL A 27 7.51 12.17 -9.40
C VAL A 27 7.79 13.37 -10.30
N TYR A 28 8.81 14.17 -9.98
CA TYR A 28 9.16 15.40 -10.69
C TYR A 28 10.42 15.25 -11.54
N ARG A 29 10.65 14.05 -12.08
CA ARG A 29 11.86 13.69 -12.84
C ARG A 29 12.20 14.58 -14.04
N ASP A 30 11.22 15.33 -14.53
CA ASP A 30 11.36 16.22 -15.69
C ASP A 30 11.71 17.67 -15.29
N LEU A 31 11.84 17.97 -13.99
CA LEU A 31 12.22 19.28 -13.46
C LEU A 31 13.70 19.33 -13.07
N SER A 32 14.25 20.52 -12.90
CA SER A 32 15.61 20.71 -12.37
C SER A 32 15.69 20.37 -10.87
N GLU A 33 16.87 20.01 -10.36
CA GLU A 33 17.05 19.69 -8.94
C GLU A 33 16.66 20.85 -8.01
N ASP A 34 16.91 22.10 -8.40
CA ASP A 34 16.49 23.28 -7.62
C ASP A 34 14.96 23.39 -7.52
N GLU A 35 14.26 23.15 -8.62
CA GLU A 35 12.79 23.11 -8.63
C GLU A 35 12.23 21.93 -7.82
N ILE A 36 12.93 20.80 -7.79
CA ILE A 36 12.55 19.63 -6.99
C ILE A 36 12.74 19.94 -5.50
N GLN A 37 13.88 20.48 -5.10
CA GLN A 37 14.20 20.78 -3.70
C GLN A 37 13.21 21.77 -3.09
N ASN A 38 12.83 22.80 -3.86
CA ASN A 38 11.88 23.84 -3.43
C ASN A 38 10.40 23.40 -3.41
N ARG A 39 10.09 22.14 -3.73
CA ARG A 39 8.72 21.60 -3.66
C ARG A 39 8.48 20.83 -2.37
N ASP A 40 7.29 21.05 -1.81
CA ASP A 40 6.78 20.25 -0.70
C ASP A 40 6.39 18.85 -1.17
N PHE A 41 6.77 17.84 -0.38
CA PHE A 41 6.31 16.48 -0.62
C PHE A 41 4.86 16.31 -0.19
N HIS A 42 4.05 15.80 -1.11
CA HIS A 42 2.67 15.44 -0.86
C HIS A 42 2.45 14.00 -1.34
N PRO A 43 2.03 13.07 -0.45
CA PRO A 43 1.70 11.72 -0.87
C PRO A 43 0.60 11.73 -1.95
N GLY A 44 0.96 11.33 -3.16
CA GLY A 44 0.08 11.34 -4.33
C GLY A 44 -0.56 9.98 -4.64
N GLY A 45 -1.33 9.92 -5.73
CA GLY A 45 -2.03 8.71 -6.16
C GLY A 45 -3.38 8.51 -5.46
N HIS A 46 -3.80 7.25 -5.27
CA HIS A 46 -5.12 6.90 -4.73
C HIS A 46 -5.23 7.25 -3.23
N GLY A 47 -5.50 8.52 -2.93
CA GLY A 47 -5.60 9.04 -1.56
C GLY A 47 -4.26 9.14 -0.83
N GLY A 48 -3.14 9.14 -1.55
CA GLY A 48 -1.79 9.21 -0.96
C GLY A 48 -1.17 7.85 -0.62
N SER A 49 -1.84 6.74 -0.91
CA SER A 49 -1.39 5.37 -0.55
C SER A 49 -0.13 4.91 -1.29
N HIS A 50 0.09 5.37 -2.52
CA HIS A 50 1.12 4.86 -3.42
C HIS A 50 2.54 4.92 -2.83
N PRO A 51 3.04 6.06 -2.32
CA PRO A 51 4.37 6.11 -1.74
C PRO A 51 4.54 5.20 -0.53
N TYR A 52 3.50 4.97 0.28
CA TYR A 52 3.58 4.08 1.43
C TYR A 52 3.69 2.62 1.01
N LEU A 53 2.88 2.20 0.03
CA LEU A 53 2.94 0.84 -0.51
C LEU A 53 4.29 0.54 -1.17
N VAL A 54 4.83 1.51 -1.90
CA VAL A 54 6.16 1.38 -2.53
C VAL A 54 7.27 1.38 -1.48
N HIS A 55 7.19 2.26 -0.48
CA HIS A 55 8.19 2.31 0.58
C HIS A 55 8.25 1.00 1.37
N GLU A 56 7.10 0.48 1.80
CA GLU A 56 7.00 -0.81 2.52
C GLU A 56 7.61 -1.96 1.71
N PHE A 57 7.28 -2.04 0.41
CA PHE A 57 7.84 -3.07 -0.47
C PHE A 57 9.36 -2.98 -0.57
N CYS A 58 9.89 -1.77 -0.81
CA CYS A 58 11.33 -1.57 -0.92
C CYS A 58 12.07 -1.80 0.41
N ASP A 59 11.52 -1.34 1.53
CA ASP A 59 12.13 -1.51 2.85
C ASP A 59 12.14 -2.98 3.28
N ALA A 60 11.06 -3.73 3.05
CA ALA A 60 11.00 -5.16 3.32
C ALA A 60 12.12 -5.93 2.59
N ILE A 61 12.35 -5.62 1.30
CA ILE A 61 13.44 -6.20 0.51
C ILE A 61 14.80 -5.78 1.07
N ALA A 62 15.02 -4.49 1.28
CA ALA A 62 16.30 -3.95 1.71
C ALA A 62 16.75 -4.48 3.09
N SER A 63 15.77 -4.77 3.96
CA SER A 63 15.99 -5.27 5.32
C SER A 63 15.92 -6.79 5.45
N GLY A 64 15.60 -7.52 4.38
CA GLY A 64 15.39 -8.97 4.42
C GLY A 64 14.22 -9.39 5.31
N ARG A 65 13.22 -8.52 5.50
CA ARG A 65 11.99 -8.83 6.24
C ARG A 65 10.90 -9.33 5.30
N SER A 66 10.01 -10.17 5.84
CA SER A 66 8.74 -10.44 5.18
C SER A 66 7.92 -9.15 5.07
N PRO A 67 7.37 -8.81 3.89
CA PRO A 67 6.55 -7.63 3.74
C PRO A 67 5.27 -7.75 4.56
N VAL A 68 4.73 -6.62 5.01
CA VAL A 68 3.46 -6.59 5.77
C VAL A 68 2.34 -7.31 5.02
N ILE A 69 2.27 -7.13 3.69
CA ILE A 69 1.36 -7.88 2.82
C ILE A 69 2.14 -8.96 2.07
N ASN A 70 2.26 -10.13 2.68
CA ASN A 70 2.90 -11.30 2.07
C ASN A 70 1.94 -12.06 1.12
N ALA A 71 2.44 -13.12 0.48
CA ALA A 71 1.67 -13.90 -0.50
C ALA A 71 0.40 -14.57 0.08
N TRP A 72 0.42 -14.97 1.36
CA TRP A 72 -0.73 -15.58 2.03
C TRP A 72 -1.81 -14.53 2.30
N GLU A 73 -1.43 -13.34 2.80
CA GLU A 73 -2.35 -12.22 2.97
C GLU A 73 -2.95 -11.76 1.64
N ALA A 74 -2.11 -11.62 0.60
CA ALA A 74 -2.58 -11.28 -0.73
C ALA A 74 -3.59 -12.32 -1.27
N ALA A 75 -3.34 -13.62 -1.06
CA ALA A 75 -4.26 -14.67 -1.46
C ALA A 75 -5.61 -14.56 -0.73
N ARG A 76 -5.62 -14.21 0.56
CA ARG A 76 -6.86 -13.99 1.34
C ARG A 76 -7.68 -12.82 0.82
N TYR A 77 -7.05 -11.74 0.38
CA TYR A 77 -7.80 -10.61 -0.20
C TYR A 77 -8.40 -10.97 -1.55
N MET A 78 -7.71 -11.80 -2.33
CA MET A 78 -8.12 -12.14 -3.70
C MET A 78 -9.12 -13.31 -3.77
N VAL A 79 -9.05 -14.26 -2.84
CA VAL A 79 -9.86 -15.49 -2.90
C VAL A 79 -11.37 -15.20 -2.88
N MET A 80 -11.79 -14.17 -2.14
CA MET A 80 -13.19 -13.74 -2.09
C MET A 80 -13.70 -13.33 -3.48
N GLY A 81 -12.90 -12.60 -4.25
CA GLY A 81 -13.25 -12.21 -5.62
C GLY A 81 -13.34 -13.40 -6.57
N VAL A 82 -12.41 -14.35 -6.45
CA VAL A 82 -12.42 -15.58 -7.25
C VAL A 82 -13.65 -16.45 -6.93
N MET A 83 -13.97 -16.63 -5.66
CA MET A 83 -15.14 -17.41 -5.24
C MET A 83 -16.46 -16.69 -5.55
N GLY A 84 -16.49 -15.36 -5.43
CA GLY A 84 -17.62 -14.54 -5.87
C GLY A 84 -17.89 -14.69 -7.37
N HIS A 85 -16.84 -14.70 -8.21
CA HIS A 85 -16.99 -14.99 -9.64
C HIS A 85 -17.54 -16.40 -9.90
N LYS A 86 -17.00 -17.43 -9.22
CA LYS A 86 -17.52 -18.80 -9.34
C LYS A 86 -18.97 -18.94 -8.87
N SER A 87 -19.34 -18.23 -7.80
CA SER A 87 -20.70 -18.18 -7.27
C SER A 87 -21.66 -17.58 -8.32
N ALA A 88 -21.28 -16.48 -8.95
CA ALA A 88 -22.09 -15.84 -9.99
C ALA A 88 -22.35 -16.76 -11.20
N LEU A 89 -21.39 -17.62 -11.57
CA LEU A 89 -21.57 -18.63 -12.62
C LEU A 89 -22.48 -19.80 -12.22
N ARG A 90 -22.86 -19.90 -10.94
CA ARG A 90 -23.72 -20.92 -10.37
C ARG A 90 -24.97 -20.30 -9.74
N ASP A 91 -25.53 -19.32 -10.43
CA ASP A 91 -26.75 -18.61 -10.01
C ASP A 91 -26.70 -18.03 -8.59
N GLY A 92 -25.50 -17.65 -8.12
CA GLY A 92 -25.28 -17.08 -6.80
C GLY A 92 -25.18 -18.12 -5.68
N GLU A 93 -24.83 -19.37 -5.97
CA GLU A 93 -24.56 -20.41 -4.96
C GLU A 93 -23.56 -19.89 -3.91
N THR A 94 -23.84 -20.13 -2.63
CA THR A 94 -22.87 -19.82 -1.57
C THR A 94 -21.71 -20.81 -1.61
N LEU A 95 -20.50 -20.32 -1.86
CA LEU A 95 -19.29 -21.13 -1.94
C LEU A 95 -18.35 -20.85 -0.77
N ALA A 96 -17.73 -21.89 -0.24
CA ALA A 96 -16.68 -21.75 0.76
C ALA A 96 -15.44 -21.09 0.14
N CYS A 97 -14.83 -20.13 0.86
CA CYS A 97 -13.54 -19.58 0.47
C CYS A 97 -12.41 -20.44 1.03
N PRO A 98 -11.51 -20.96 0.17
CA PRO A 98 -10.33 -21.67 0.63
C PRO A 98 -9.46 -20.79 1.55
N ASP A 99 -8.88 -21.43 2.56
CA ASP A 99 -7.87 -20.84 3.43
C ASP A 99 -6.61 -21.71 3.38
N TRP A 100 -5.45 -21.08 3.21
CA TRP A 100 -4.15 -21.73 3.12
C TRP A 100 -3.35 -21.66 4.43
N GLY A 101 -3.95 -21.18 5.52
CA GLY A 101 -3.29 -21.04 6.81
C GLY A 101 -2.30 -19.87 6.83
N ASP A 102 -1.58 -19.72 7.93
CA ASP A 102 -0.67 -18.59 8.10
C ASP A 102 0.56 -18.73 7.19
N ALA A 103 1.20 -17.59 6.91
CA ALA A 103 2.48 -17.61 6.22
C ALA A 103 3.51 -18.36 7.08
N PRO A 104 4.44 -19.12 6.46
CA PRO A 104 5.56 -19.72 7.18
C PRO A 104 6.34 -18.67 7.95
N GLU A 105 6.83 -19.04 9.13
CA GLU A 105 7.80 -18.21 9.85
C GLU A 105 9.04 -18.06 8.97
N GLY A 106 9.39 -16.81 8.66
CA GLY A 106 10.56 -16.42 7.87
C GLY A 106 11.73 -16.03 8.76
#